data_AF-A0A947AEM6-F1
#
_entry.id   AF-A0A947AEM6-F1
#
_cell.length_a   1.000
_cell.length_b   1.000
_cell.length_c   1.000
_cell.angle_alpha   90.00
_cell.angle_beta   90.00
_cell.angle_gamma   90.00
#
_symmetry.space_group_name_H-M   'P 1'
#
loop_
_entity.id
_entity.type
_entity.pdbx_description
1 polymer ?
#
loop_
_entity_poly.entity_id
_entity_poly.type
_entity_poly.pdbx_seq_one_letter_code
_entity_poly.pdbx_strand_id
1 'polypeptide(L)'
;MQFIETRGNDGQKPSSVPFSEAILSPSASFGGLYVPKELPTLDTNFLEGHLSSHYKTLALDFLEQFGIDIEKEVLEEALKRYDAFDDPSNPVPLSQIEDDCFVSELYHGPTRAFKDMALQPFGYVLSKLAQKRGEHYLIMAATSGDTGPATLETFKDQEGVQVACLYPDGGTSDVQRLQMVTEDASNLKVIGVEGNFDDTQNTLKDLLASEDFKAELHERNIKLSAANSVNFGRIIFQIIYHIHSYLELVRKENIQMGEKIYLVVPSGNFGNALGAYYAKKAGLPIEKILISSNINNILTDWITNGAYDLTTRTL
;
A
#
# COMPACT_ATOMS: atom_id res chain seq x y z
N MET A 1 -15.59 2.14 -11.71
CA MET A 1 -14.20 2.20 -12.22
C MET A 1 -13.78 0.82 -12.69
N GLN A 2 -12.98 0.73 -13.76
CA GLN A 2 -12.40 -0.52 -14.25
C GLN A 2 -10.88 -0.45 -14.22
N PHE A 3 -10.24 -1.58 -13.98
CA PHE A 3 -8.81 -1.75 -13.93
C PHE A 3 -8.32 -2.56 -15.12
N ILE A 4 -7.22 -2.14 -15.72
CA ILE A 4 -6.62 -2.73 -16.93
C ILE A 4 -5.22 -3.26 -16.62
N GLU A 5 -4.71 -4.09 -17.51
CA GLU A 5 -3.46 -4.83 -17.33
C GLU A 5 -2.27 -4.09 -17.93
N THR A 6 -1.15 -4.03 -17.19
CA THR A 6 0.06 -3.31 -17.64
C THR A 6 0.88 -4.03 -18.73
N ARG A 7 0.62 -5.32 -18.99
CA ARG A 7 1.42 -6.17 -19.89
C ARG A 7 0.61 -6.82 -21.02
N GLY A 8 -0.55 -6.27 -21.34
CA GLY A 8 -1.51 -6.88 -22.26
C GLY A 8 -2.29 -8.02 -21.60
N ASN A 9 -3.03 -8.78 -22.42
CA ASN A 9 -3.96 -9.83 -21.97
C ASN A 9 -3.60 -11.16 -22.65
N ASP A 10 -3.62 -12.26 -21.90
CA ASP A 10 -3.28 -13.60 -22.38
C ASP A 10 -4.46 -14.40 -22.97
N GLY A 11 -5.65 -13.79 -23.01
CA GLY A 11 -6.90 -14.42 -23.45
C GLY A 11 -7.57 -15.30 -22.40
N GLN A 12 -6.96 -15.50 -21.22
CA GLN A 12 -7.51 -16.30 -20.13
C GLN A 12 -8.19 -15.44 -19.07
N LYS A 13 -7.62 -14.28 -18.77
CA LYS A 13 -8.21 -13.30 -17.83
C LYS A 13 -9.09 -12.28 -18.56
N PRO A 14 -10.07 -11.67 -17.88
CA PRO A 14 -10.79 -10.51 -18.44
C PRO A 14 -9.82 -9.36 -18.72
N SER A 15 -10.00 -8.66 -19.84
CA SER A 15 -9.15 -7.51 -20.24
C SER A 15 -9.31 -6.28 -19.35
N SER A 16 -10.39 -6.23 -18.58
CA SER A 16 -10.54 -5.32 -17.45
C SER A 16 -11.33 -5.97 -16.32
N VAL A 17 -11.06 -5.56 -15.09
CA VAL A 17 -11.71 -6.07 -13.89
C VAL A 17 -12.16 -4.93 -12.97
N PRO A 18 -13.19 -5.14 -12.13
CA PRO A 18 -13.52 -4.18 -11.09
C PRO A 18 -12.41 -4.10 -10.01
N PHE A 19 -12.47 -3.09 -9.13
CA PHE A 19 -11.47 -2.89 -8.07
C PHE A 19 -11.43 -4.08 -7.11
N SER A 20 -12.60 -4.60 -6.71
CA SER A 20 -12.70 -5.75 -5.80
C SER A 20 -11.92 -6.97 -6.31
N GLU A 21 -11.97 -7.24 -7.62
CA GLU A 21 -11.21 -8.32 -8.24
C GLU A 21 -9.72 -7.99 -8.35
N ALA A 22 -9.39 -6.75 -8.74
CA ALA A 22 -8.00 -6.30 -8.84
C ALA A 22 -7.22 -6.42 -7.52
N ILE A 23 -7.90 -6.27 -6.37
CA ILE A 23 -7.25 -6.36 -5.06
C ILE A 23 -7.22 -7.77 -4.46
N LEU A 24 -8.21 -8.62 -4.76
CA LEU A 24 -8.23 -10.02 -4.31
C LEU A 24 -7.28 -10.89 -5.14
N SER A 25 -7.22 -10.65 -6.45
CA SER A 25 -6.44 -11.40 -7.44
C SER A 25 -5.44 -10.50 -8.17
N PRO A 26 -4.43 -9.91 -7.49
CA PRO A 26 -3.62 -8.81 -8.05
C PRO A 26 -2.69 -9.17 -9.22
N SER A 27 -2.49 -10.46 -9.49
CA SER A 27 -1.66 -10.91 -10.62
C SER A 27 -2.48 -10.89 -11.92
N ALA A 28 -2.12 -9.98 -12.82
CA ALA A 28 -2.66 -9.91 -14.18
C ALA A 28 -1.92 -10.87 -15.14
N SER A 29 -2.36 -10.91 -16.40
CA SER A 29 -1.74 -11.68 -17.48
C SER A 29 -0.25 -11.35 -17.63
N PHE A 30 0.55 -12.36 -18.00
CA PHE A 30 2.01 -12.21 -18.17
C PHE A 30 2.76 -11.64 -16.94
N GLY A 31 2.20 -11.86 -15.74
CA GLY A 31 2.72 -11.30 -14.49
C GLY A 31 2.64 -9.77 -14.44
N GLY A 32 1.70 -9.18 -15.18
CA GLY A 32 1.39 -7.75 -15.12
C GLY A 32 0.67 -7.37 -13.83
N LEU A 33 0.41 -6.08 -13.70
CA LEU A 33 -0.36 -5.50 -12.60
C LEU A 33 -1.67 -4.92 -13.11
N TYR A 34 -2.64 -4.78 -12.22
CA TYR A 34 -3.85 -4.00 -12.47
C TYR A 34 -3.63 -2.52 -12.13
N VAL A 35 -3.99 -1.64 -13.07
CA VAL A 35 -3.94 -0.18 -12.92
C VAL A 35 -5.28 0.43 -13.30
N PRO A 36 -5.67 1.58 -12.72
CA PRO A 36 -6.95 2.19 -13.03
C PRO A 36 -6.95 2.65 -14.48
N LYS A 37 -8.05 2.40 -15.20
CA LYS A 37 -8.22 2.87 -16.58
C LYS A 37 -8.25 4.40 -16.65
N GLU A 38 -8.87 5.02 -15.66
CA GLU A 38 -9.06 6.46 -15.52
C GLU A 38 -8.83 6.86 -14.05
N LEU A 39 -8.46 8.11 -13.82
CA LEU A 39 -8.32 8.66 -12.47
C LEU A 39 -9.46 9.64 -12.19
N PRO A 40 -9.92 9.78 -10.93
CA PRO A 40 -10.81 10.86 -10.56
C PRO A 40 -10.14 12.22 -10.80
N THR A 41 -10.95 13.27 -10.93
CA THR A 41 -10.46 14.64 -11.08
C THR A 41 -10.46 15.35 -9.73
N LEU A 42 -9.27 15.78 -9.28
CA LEU A 42 -9.05 16.64 -8.12
C LEU A 42 -9.07 18.10 -8.59
N ASP A 43 -10.24 18.59 -8.98
CA ASP A 43 -10.39 19.99 -9.39
C ASP A 43 -10.35 20.95 -8.19
N THR A 44 -10.37 22.25 -8.48
CA THR A 44 -10.39 23.28 -7.44
C THR A 44 -11.57 23.12 -6.49
N ASN A 45 -12.75 22.73 -6.99
CA ASN A 45 -13.94 22.54 -6.16
C ASN A 45 -13.75 21.40 -5.15
N PHE A 46 -13.18 20.27 -5.58
CA PHE A 46 -12.86 19.15 -4.71
C PHE A 46 -11.88 19.57 -3.61
N LEU A 47 -10.79 20.24 -3.99
CA LEU A 47 -9.76 20.66 -3.03
C LEU A 47 -10.29 21.70 -2.04
N GLU A 48 -11.02 22.72 -2.51
CA GLU A 48 -11.63 23.74 -1.65
C GLU A 48 -12.69 23.16 -0.72
N GLY A 49 -13.52 22.23 -1.23
CA GLY A 49 -14.54 21.52 -0.45
C GLY A 49 -13.95 20.71 0.71
N HIS A 50 -12.70 20.26 0.59
CA HIS A 50 -12.01 19.49 1.61
C HIS A 50 -11.01 20.27 2.48
N LEU A 51 -10.90 21.58 2.31
CA LEU A 51 -9.93 22.37 3.07
C LEU A 51 -10.10 22.20 4.59
N SER A 52 -11.34 22.11 5.08
CA SER A 52 -11.67 21.90 6.50
C SER A 52 -12.11 20.47 6.84
N SER A 53 -11.98 19.54 5.89
CA SER A 53 -12.39 18.14 6.11
C SER A 53 -11.41 17.39 7.01
N HIS A 54 -11.96 16.50 7.83
CA HIS A 54 -11.19 15.47 8.52
C HIS A 54 -10.60 14.48 7.51
N TYR A 55 -9.46 13.85 7.83
CA TYR A 55 -8.79 12.87 6.96
C TYR A 55 -9.74 11.78 6.44
N LYS A 56 -10.55 11.19 7.33
CA LYS A 56 -11.56 10.16 6.99
C LYS A 56 -12.62 10.67 6.00
N THR A 57 -13.05 11.93 6.12
CA THR A 57 -14.04 12.53 5.21
C THR A 57 -13.45 12.71 3.82
N LEU A 58 -12.23 13.27 3.73
CA LEU A 58 -11.48 13.36 2.48
C LEU A 58 -11.26 11.98 1.85
N ALA A 59 -10.87 11.00 2.66
CA ALA A 59 -10.60 9.65 2.19
C ALA A 59 -11.85 8.98 1.62
N LEU A 60 -12.99 9.11 2.29
CA LEU A 60 -14.26 8.53 1.83
C LEU A 60 -14.69 9.16 0.50
N ASP A 61 -14.72 10.48 0.41
CA ASP A 61 -15.15 11.19 -0.81
C ASP A 61 -14.21 10.90 -1.99
N PHE A 62 -12.89 10.88 -1.74
CA PHE A 62 -11.93 10.46 -2.75
C PHE A 62 -12.18 9.05 -3.28
N LEU A 63 -12.46 8.08 -2.39
CA LEU A 63 -12.74 6.68 -2.78
C LEU A 63 -14.07 6.54 -3.52
N GLU A 64 -15.11 7.29 -3.11
CA GLU A 64 -16.40 7.35 -3.80
C GLU A 64 -16.24 7.97 -5.19
N GLN A 65 -15.50 9.08 -5.32
CA GLN A 65 -15.21 9.71 -6.60
C GLN A 65 -14.31 8.84 -7.49
N PHE A 66 -13.41 8.05 -6.90
CA PHE A 66 -12.63 7.04 -7.63
C PHE A 66 -13.56 6.01 -8.28
N GLY A 67 -14.76 5.78 -7.73
CA GLY A 67 -15.77 4.90 -8.28
C GLY A 67 -15.42 3.43 -8.16
N ILE A 68 -14.74 3.03 -7.09
CA ILE A 68 -14.46 1.63 -6.77
C ILE A 68 -15.75 0.89 -6.37
N ASP A 69 -15.82 -0.41 -6.68
CA ASP A 69 -17.00 -1.25 -6.41
C ASP A 69 -17.02 -1.82 -4.98
N ILE A 70 -16.84 -0.94 -3.99
CA ILE A 70 -16.89 -1.28 -2.56
C ILE A 70 -18.08 -0.54 -1.92
N GLU A 71 -18.85 -1.21 -1.06
CA GLU A 71 -19.95 -0.54 -0.35
C GLU A 71 -19.44 0.60 0.54
N LYS A 72 -20.21 1.69 0.59
CA LYS A 72 -19.89 2.88 1.40
C LYS A 72 -19.68 2.49 2.86
N GLU A 73 -20.54 1.64 3.41
CA GLU A 73 -20.46 1.19 4.81
C GLU A 73 -19.17 0.40 5.07
N VAL A 74 -18.68 -0.38 4.09
CA VAL A 74 -17.39 -1.08 4.20
C VAL A 74 -16.23 -0.09 4.20
N LEU A 75 -16.29 0.95 3.37
CA LEU A 75 -15.28 2.01 3.35
C LEU A 75 -15.28 2.81 4.66
N GLU A 76 -16.44 3.19 5.17
CA GLU A 76 -16.56 3.91 6.45
C GLU A 76 -15.94 3.11 7.61
N GLU A 77 -16.25 1.81 7.71
CA GLU A 77 -15.63 0.93 8.71
C GLU A 77 -14.13 0.73 8.48
N ALA A 78 -13.67 0.64 7.22
CA ALA A 78 -12.24 0.58 6.90
C ALA A 78 -11.51 1.85 7.38
N LEU A 79 -12.12 3.02 7.19
CA LEU A 79 -11.52 4.30 7.56
C LEU A 79 -11.52 4.54 9.07
N LYS A 80 -12.40 3.88 9.86
CA LYS A 80 -12.32 3.89 11.33
C LYS A 80 -11.02 3.30 11.86
N ARG A 81 -10.24 2.55 11.06
CA ARG A 81 -8.93 2.06 11.47
C ARG A 81 -7.94 3.17 11.80
N TYR A 82 -8.14 4.37 11.26
CA TYR A 82 -7.36 5.54 11.65
C TYR A 82 -7.63 6.01 13.08
N ASP A 83 -8.70 5.56 13.73
CA ASP A 83 -9.02 5.91 15.12
C ASP A 83 -8.10 5.21 16.14
N ALA A 84 -7.30 4.24 15.69
CA ALA A 84 -6.27 3.58 16.49
C ALA A 84 -4.88 4.21 16.34
N PHE A 85 -4.74 5.25 15.53
CA PHE A 85 -3.50 6.01 15.39
C PHE A 85 -3.33 6.90 16.63
N ASP A 86 -2.09 7.36 16.88
CA ASP A 86 -1.76 8.13 18.10
C ASP A 86 -2.72 9.31 18.35
N ASP A 87 -3.11 10.02 17.28
CA ASP A 87 -4.14 11.07 17.31
C ASP A 87 -5.21 10.79 16.23
N PRO A 88 -6.40 10.30 16.64
CA PRO A 88 -7.51 10.04 15.74
C PRO A 88 -8.01 11.27 14.97
N SER A 89 -7.78 12.47 15.51
CA SER A 89 -8.21 13.73 14.89
C SER A 89 -7.24 14.24 13.81
N ASN A 90 -6.01 13.73 13.81
CA ASN A 90 -4.98 14.07 12.84
C ASN A 90 -4.06 12.87 12.55
N PRO A 91 -4.53 11.87 11.77
CA PRO A 91 -3.76 10.66 11.48
C PRO A 91 -2.48 10.91 10.64
N VAL A 92 -2.40 12.06 9.97
CA VAL A 92 -1.26 12.48 9.13
C VAL A 92 -0.84 13.91 9.48
N PRO A 93 -0.16 14.12 10.61
CA PRO A 93 0.38 15.41 10.97
C PRO A 93 1.38 15.91 9.91
N LEU A 94 1.35 17.21 9.65
CA LEU A 94 2.34 17.90 8.84
C LEU A 94 3.17 18.82 9.73
N SER A 95 4.45 18.48 9.89
CA SER A 95 5.41 19.21 10.73
C SER A 95 6.34 20.04 9.87
N GLN A 96 6.51 21.31 10.24
CA GLN A 96 7.48 22.20 9.61
C GLN A 96 8.85 21.98 10.25
N ILE A 97 9.88 21.74 9.43
CA ILE A 97 11.26 21.55 9.89
C ILE A 97 12.19 22.68 9.44
N GLU A 98 11.87 23.36 8.34
CA GLU A 98 12.51 24.59 7.85
C GLU A 98 11.44 25.51 7.23
N ASP A 99 11.82 26.73 6.83
CA ASP A 99 10.86 27.72 6.30
C ASP A 99 10.03 27.19 5.11
N ASP A 100 10.65 26.42 4.21
CA ASP A 100 10.03 25.81 3.03
C ASP A 100 10.07 24.27 3.04
N CYS A 101 10.37 23.66 4.20
CA CYS A 101 10.51 22.21 4.33
C CYS A 101 9.56 21.63 5.39
N PHE A 102 8.75 20.67 4.96
CA PHE A 102 7.71 20.04 5.78
C PHE A 102 7.82 18.52 5.69
N VAL A 103 7.49 17.84 6.79
CA VAL A 103 7.46 16.39 6.92
C VAL A 103 6.02 15.95 7.16
N SER A 104 5.52 15.10 6.26
CA SER A 104 4.27 14.36 6.47
C SER A 104 4.57 13.16 7.37
N GLU A 105 4.10 13.20 8.61
CA GLU A 105 4.36 12.16 9.61
C GLU A 105 3.41 10.98 9.40
N LEU A 106 3.89 9.96 8.68
CA LEU A 106 3.08 8.78 8.31
C LEU A 106 3.26 7.59 9.28
N TYR A 107 3.91 7.78 10.43
CA TYR A 107 4.31 6.70 11.35
C TYR A 107 3.48 6.63 12.64
N HIS A 108 2.34 7.33 12.72
CA HIS A 108 1.48 7.31 13.91
C HIS A 108 0.54 6.11 14.00
N GLY A 109 0.63 5.21 13.03
CA GLY A 109 -0.07 3.93 13.07
C GLY A 109 0.54 2.93 14.06
N PRO A 110 -0.13 1.79 14.25
CA PRO A 110 0.22 0.80 15.27
C PRO A 110 1.63 0.21 15.10
N THR A 111 2.19 0.21 13.88
CA THR A 111 3.48 -0.42 13.59
C THR A 111 4.61 0.58 13.40
N ARG A 112 4.35 1.88 13.57
CA ARG A 112 5.34 2.95 13.46
C ARG A 112 5.93 3.12 12.06
N ALA A 113 5.14 2.81 11.03
CA ALA A 113 5.56 2.93 9.64
C ALA A 113 4.43 3.41 8.71
N PHE A 114 4.81 4.11 7.65
CA PHE A 114 3.86 4.62 6.62
C PHE A 114 2.99 3.55 5.95
N LYS A 115 3.36 2.28 6.09
CA LYS A 115 2.59 1.15 5.54
C LYS A 115 1.24 1.04 6.23
N ASP A 116 1.11 1.47 7.48
CA ASP A 116 -0.13 1.48 8.24
C ASP A 116 -1.21 2.32 7.54
N MET A 117 -0.82 3.46 6.95
CA MET A 117 -1.74 4.34 6.21
C MET A 117 -2.49 3.63 5.08
N ALA A 118 -1.87 2.61 4.49
CA ALA A 118 -2.46 1.87 3.40
C ALA A 118 -3.06 0.55 3.86
N LEU A 119 -2.30 -0.21 4.66
CA LEU A 119 -2.64 -1.59 4.98
C LEU A 119 -3.84 -1.66 5.93
N GLN A 120 -3.92 -0.79 6.95
CA GLN A 120 -4.99 -0.83 7.94
C GLN A 120 -6.40 -0.81 7.31
N PRO A 121 -6.78 0.19 6.49
CA PRO A 121 -8.08 0.16 5.82
C PRO A 121 -8.16 -0.93 4.74
N PHE A 122 -7.07 -1.18 4.01
CA PHE A 122 -7.02 -2.19 2.94
C PHE A 122 -7.34 -3.60 3.45
N GLY A 123 -6.78 -4.01 4.57
CA GLY A 123 -6.99 -5.35 5.11
C GLY A 123 -8.44 -5.61 5.50
N TYR A 124 -9.09 -4.60 6.06
CA TYR A 124 -10.52 -4.67 6.37
C TYR A 124 -11.36 -4.82 5.09
N VAL A 125 -11.09 -4.01 4.05
CA VAL A 125 -11.79 -4.12 2.76
C VAL A 125 -11.58 -5.50 2.14
N LEU A 126 -10.35 -6.00 2.10
CA LEU A 126 -10.02 -7.33 1.56
C LEU A 126 -10.76 -8.44 2.32
N SER A 127 -10.73 -8.41 3.65
CA SER A 127 -11.43 -9.39 4.50
C SER A 127 -12.95 -9.37 4.26
N LYS A 128 -13.56 -8.19 4.17
CA LYS A 128 -15.00 -8.07 3.89
C LYS A 128 -15.38 -8.59 2.51
N LEU A 129 -14.56 -8.34 1.50
CA LEU A 129 -14.77 -8.91 0.17
C LEU A 129 -14.62 -10.43 0.17
N ALA A 130 -13.62 -10.96 0.86
CA ALA A 130 -13.41 -12.40 1.00
C ALA A 130 -14.63 -13.07 1.67
N GLN A 131 -15.11 -12.52 2.79
CA GLN A 131 -16.31 -12.99 3.48
C GLN A 131 -17.55 -12.95 2.57
N LYS A 132 -17.76 -11.85 1.85
CA LYS A 132 -18.90 -11.69 0.93
C LYS A 132 -18.89 -12.73 -0.20
N ARG A 133 -17.70 -13.17 -0.64
CA ARG A 133 -17.54 -14.21 -1.65
C ARG A 133 -17.52 -15.63 -1.06
N GLY A 134 -17.52 -15.79 0.27
CA GLY A 134 -17.34 -17.09 0.92
C GLY A 134 -15.97 -17.70 0.65
N GLU A 135 -14.94 -16.87 0.48
CA GLU A 135 -13.59 -17.26 0.11
C GLU A 135 -12.64 -17.10 1.29
N HIS A 136 -11.65 -18.00 1.40
CA HIS A 136 -10.59 -17.92 2.38
C HIS A 136 -9.27 -17.57 1.71
N TYR A 137 -8.51 -16.66 2.28
CA TYR A 137 -7.24 -16.20 1.74
C TYR A 137 -6.08 -16.50 2.68
N LEU A 138 -4.99 -17.03 2.14
CA LEU A 138 -3.68 -17.04 2.77
C LEU A 138 -2.83 -15.92 2.17
N ILE A 139 -2.45 -14.97 3.02
CA ILE A 139 -1.52 -13.90 2.71
C ILE A 139 -0.12 -14.33 3.11
N MET A 140 0.76 -14.42 2.13
CA MET A 140 2.18 -14.72 2.38
C MET A 140 2.99 -13.44 2.19
N ALA A 141 3.87 -13.14 3.16
CA ALA A 141 4.77 -11.99 3.07
C ALA A 141 6.19 -12.38 3.48
N ALA A 142 7.19 -11.92 2.74
CA ALA A 142 8.59 -11.94 3.16
C ALA A 142 9.00 -10.51 3.52
N THR A 143 9.68 -10.32 4.66
CA THR A 143 10.10 -8.99 5.10
C THR A 143 11.51 -8.97 5.68
N SER A 144 12.18 -7.83 5.54
CA SER A 144 13.39 -7.46 6.29
C SER A 144 13.13 -6.30 7.28
N GLY A 145 11.86 -5.93 7.50
CA GLY A 145 11.53 -4.78 8.34
C GLY A 145 10.01 -4.54 8.45
N ASP A 146 9.55 -3.30 8.30
CA ASP A 146 8.19 -2.90 8.70
C ASP A 146 7.03 -3.51 7.87
N THR A 147 7.29 -4.16 6.73
CA THR A 147 6.19 -4.77 5.96
C THR A 147 5.53 -5.92 6.73
N GLY A 148 6.33 -6.70 7.47
CA GLY A 148 5.82 -7.80 8.28
C GLY A 148 4.88 -7.32 9.38
N PRO A 149 5.36 -6.50 10.34
CA PRO A 149 4.53 -5.92 11.38
C PRO A 149 3.23 -5.32 10.83
N ALA A 150 3.33 -4.45 9.83
CA ALA A 150 2.15 -3.77 9.28
C ALA A 150 1.14 -4.75 8.65
N THR A 151 1.61 -5.83 8.01
CA THR A 151 0.72 -6.85 7.42
C THR A 151 0.07 -7.69 8.51
N LEU A 152 0.84 -8.14 9.51
CA LEU A 152 0.33 -8.94 10.63
C LEU A 152 -0.74 -8.17 11.40
N GLU A 153 -0.44 -6.94 11.81
CA GLU A 153 -1.37 -6.08 12.56
C GLU A 153 -2.65 -5.80 11.76
N THR A 154 -2.51 -5.52 10.46
CA THR A 154 -3.64 -5.24 9.56
C THR A 154 -4.63 -6.41 9.48
N PHE A 155 -4.12 -7.63 9.44
CA PHE A 155 -4.94 -8.83 9.27
C PHE A 155 -5.20 -9.57 10.58
N LYS A 156 -4.75 -9.03 11.71
CA LYS A 156 -5.03 -9.55 13.04
C LYS A 156 -6.54 -9.74 13.22
N ASP A 157 -6.93 -10.98 13.54
CA ASP A 157 -8.32 -11.40 13.78
C ASP A 157 -9.29 -11.09 12.62
N GLN A 158 -8.79 -10.86 11.39
CA GLN A 158 -9.63 -10.65 10.21
C GLN A 158 -10.18 -11.99 9.70
N GLU A 159 -11.48 -12.18 9.85
CA GLU A 159 -12.17 -13.38 9.38
C GLU A 159 -12.01 -13.58 7.86
N GLY A 160 -11.83 -14.83 7.45
CA GLY A 160 -11.58 -15.19 6.04
C GLY A 160 -10.15 -14.96 5.57
N VAL A 161 -9.25 -14.46 6.42
CA VAL A 161 -7.85 -14.19 6.05
C VAL A 161 -6.89 -14.81 7.08
N GLN A 162 -5.91 -15.54 6.58
CA GLN A 162 -4.76 -16.03 7.33
C GLN A 162 -3.49 -15.35 6.82
N VAL A 163 -2.51 -15.13 7.68
CA VAL A 163 -1.22 -14.55 7.28
C VAL A 163 -0.08 -15.45 7.73
N ALA A 164 0.85 -15.72 6.82
CA ALA A 164 2.16 -16.23 7.17
C ALA A 164 3.25 -15.22 6.75
N CYS A 165 3.98 -14.71 7.73
CA CYS A 165 5.07 -13.76 7.53
C CYS A 165 6.42 -14.46 7.76
N LEU A 166 7.26 -14.45 6.73
CA LEU A 166 8.62 -14.95 6.74
C LEU A 166 9.58 -13.76 6.95
N TYR A 167 10.55 -13.91 7.84
CA TYR A 167 11.60 -12.93 8.08
C TYR A 167 12.96 -13.62 8.30
N PRO A 168 14.09 -13.00 7.93
CA PRO A 168 15.41 -13.55 8.20
C PRO A 168 15.67 -13.52 9.71
N ASP A 169 15.97 -14.67 10.31
CA ASP A 169 16.33 -14.75 11.71
C ASP A 169 17.64 -13.97 11.95
N GLY A 170 17.62 -13.03 12.89
CA GLY A 170 18.70 -12.05 13.11
C GLY A 170 18.87 -10.98 12.02
N GLY A 171 18.04 -10.97 10.97
CA GLY A 171 18.13 -10.03 9.85
C GLY A 171 17.16 -8.84 9.90
N THR A 172 16.44 -8.66 11.01
CA THR A 172 15.56 -7.50 11.26
C THR A 172 15.97 -6.80 12.55
N SER A 173 15.60 -5.53 12.74
CA SER A 173 15.84 -4.86 14.02
C SER A 173 15.03 -5.53 15.14
N ASP A 174 15.52 -5.46 16.37
CA ASP A 174 14.83 -6.08 17.51
C ASP A 174 13.40 -5.55 17.70
N VAL A 175 13.16 -4.26 17.43
CA VAL A 175 11.82 -3.66 17.52
C VAL A 175 10.88 -4.31 16.51
N GLN A 176 11.29 -4.41 15.24
CA GLN A 176 10.48 -5.03 14.19
C GLN A 176 10.28 -6.52 14.45
N ARG A 177 11.32 -7.23 14.89
CA ARG A 177 11.23 -8.65 15.27
C ARG A 177 10.20 -8.84 16.38
N LEU A 178 10.27 -8.03 17.44
CA LEU A 178 9.33 -8.09 18.56
C LEU A 178 7.90 -7.83 18.10
N GLN A 179 7.66 -6.78 17.29
CA GLN A 179 6.33 -6.52 16.72
C GLN A 179 5.77 -7.71 15.93
N MET A 180 6.61 -8.56 15.32
CA MET A 180 6.12 -9.76 14.64
C MET A 180 5.93 -10.94 15.61
N VAL A 181 6.95 -11.29 16.40
CA VAL A 181 6.93 -12.55 17.17
C VAL A 181 6.05 -12.51 18.41
N THR A 182 5.61 -11.32 18.85
CA THR A 182 4.67 -11.18 19.98
C THR A 182 3.21 -11.17 19.56
N GLU A 183 2.92 -11.26 18.25
CA GLU A 183 1.54 -11.40 17.78
C GLU A 183 0.94 -12.74 18.22
N ASP A 184 -0.27 -12.67 18.75
CA ASP A 184 -0.97 -13.78 19.39
C ASP A 184 -2.28 -14.18 18.69
N ALA A 185 -2.65 -13.49 17.61
CA ALA A 185 -3.87 -13.81 16.88
C ALA A 185 -3.79 -15.17 16.17
N SER A 186 -4.86 -15.95 16.30
CA SER A 186 -4.93 -17.33 15.85
C SER A 186 -4.81 -17.51 14.33
N ASN A 187 -5.07 -16.45 13.56
CA ASN A 187 -4.97 -16.44 12.10
C ASN A 187 -3.58 -16.00 11.58
N LEU A 188 -2.64 -15.70 12.47
CA LEU A 188 -1.29 -15.25 12.13
C LEU A 188 -0.24 -16.34 12.37
N LYS A 189 0.76 -16.39 11.49
CA LYS A 189 1.95 -17.21 11.66
C LYS A 189 3.18 -16.40 11.30
N VAL A 190 4.17 -16.40 12.19
CA VAL A 190 5.48 -15.79 11.94
C VAL A 190 6.53 -16.90 11.89
N ILE A 191 7.38 -16.85 10.86
CA ILE A 191 8.36 -17.88 10.54
C ILE A 191 9.72 -17.21 10.36
N GLY A 192 10.66 -17.49 11.27
CA GLY A 192 12.06 -17.11 11.12
C GLY A 192 12.74 -18.04 10.12
N VAL A 193 13.36 -17.48 9.09
CA VAL A 193 14.15 -18.20 8.09
C VAL A 193 15.61 -18.05 8.47
N GLU A 194 16.30 -19.18 8.65
CA GLU A 194 17.76 -19.18 8.84
C GLU A 194 18.45 -18.73 7.55
N GLY A 195 19.07 -17.55 7.58
CA GLY A 195 19.70 -16.95 6.41
C GLY A 195 19.51 -15.45 6.34
N ASN A 196 19.78 -14.86 5.17
CA ASN A 196 19.59 -13.44 4.91
C ASN A 196 18.21 -13.16 4.29
N PHE A 197 17.95 -11.90 3.94
CA PHE A 197 16.67 -11.52 3.34
C PHE A 197 16.45 -12.13 1.95
N ASP A 198 17.50 -12.31 1.15
CA ASP A 198 17.40 -12.96 -0.16
C ASP A 198 17.01 -14.43 -0.02
N ASP A 199 17.57 -15.15 0.96
CA ASP A 199 17.17 -16.52 1.31
C ASP A 199 15.69 -16.59 1.71
N THR A 200 15.23 -15.61 2.50
CA THR A 200 13.82 -15.48 2.90
C THR A 200 12.92 -15.27 1.69
N GLN A 201 13.30 -14.39 0.76
CA GLN A 201 12.54 -14.13 -0.46
C GLN A 201 12.53 -15.33 -1.40
N ASN A 202 13.66 -16.02 -1.55
CA ASN A 202 13.76 -17.20 -2.41
C ASN A 202 12.95 -18.36 -1.83
N THR A 203 13.03 -18.60 -0.52
CA THR A 203 12.19 -19.58 0.18
C THR A 203 10.71 -19.33 -0.09
N LEU A 204 10.26 -18.07 0.01
CA LEU A 204 8.88 -17.74 -0.31
C LEU A 204 8.56 -18.01 -1.80
N LYS A 205 9.42 -17.61 -2.73
CA LYS A 205 9.20 -17.85 -4.17
C LYS A 205 9.11 -19.34 -4.48
N ASP A 206 9.99 -20.15 -3.91
CA ASP A 206 10.02 -21.61 -4.11
C ASP A 206 8.76 -22.26 -3.55
N LEU A 207 8.31 -21.85 -2.36
CA LEU A 207 7.05 -22.31 -1.78
C LEU A 207 5.86 -21.93 -2.66
N LEU A 208 5.80 -20.69 -3.16
CA LEU A 208 4.74 -20.23 -4.05
C LEU A 208 4.77 -20.91 -5.42
N ALA A 209 5.93 -21.40 -5.86
CA ALA A 209 6.09 -22.16 -7.09
C ALA A 209 5.75 -23.65 -6.92
N SER A 210 5.80 -24.18 -5.70
CA SER A 210 5.54 -25.60 -5.38
C SER A 210 4.12 -26.04 -5.74
N GLU A 211 4.03 -27.10 -6.55
CA GLU A 211 2.74 -27.69 -6.93
C GLU A 211 2.05 -28.39 -5.75
N ASP A 212 2.83 -29.04 -4.87
CA ASP A 212 2.29 -29.69 -3.66
C ASP A 212 1.66 -28.65 -2.73
N PHE A 213 2.29 -27.48 -2.59
CA PHE A 213 1.74 -26.39 -1.78
C PHE A 213 0.45 -25.82 -2.39
N LYS A 214 0.41 -25.61 -3.71
CA LYS A 214 -0.80 -25.15 -4.41
C LYS A 214 -1.93 -26.18 -4.31
N ALA A 215 -1.61 -27.47 -4.40
CA ALA A 215 -2.58 -28.56 -4.27
C ALA A 215 -3.20 -28.59 -2.86
N GLU A 216 -2.38 -28.45 -1.81
CA GLU A 216 -2.85 -28.40 -0.43
C GLU A 216 -3.78 -27.20 -0.18
N LEU A 217 -3.42 -26.01 -0.70
CA LEU A 217 -4.27 -24.83 -0.62
C LEU A 217 -5.62 -25.04 -1.35
N HIS A 218 -5.58 -25.64 -2.54
CA HIS A 218 -6.78 -25.95 -3.30
C HIS A 218 -7.69 -26.96 -2.58
N GLU A 219 -7.14 -28.01 -1.98
CA GLU A 219 -7.92 -29.00 -1.20
C GLU A 219 -8.62 -28.36 0.01
N ARG A 220 -7.97 -27.37 0.63
CA ARG A 220 -8.52 -26.61 1.75
C ARG A 220 -9.43 -25.45 1.34
N ASN A 221 -9.65 -25.24 0.04
CA ASN A 221 -10.37 -24.09 -0.51
C ASN A 221 -9.80 -22.73 -0.03
N ILE A 222 -8.47 -22.65 0.04
CA ILE A 222 -7.72 -21.44 0.41
C ILE A 222 -7.10 -20.86 -0.85
N LYS A 223 -7.40 -19.60 -1.12
CA LYS A 223 -6.77 -18.83 -2.19
C LYS A 223 -5.49 -18.18 -1.69
N LEU A 224 -4.48 -18.14 -2.54
CA LEU A 224 -3.28 -17.39 -2.25
C LEU A 224 -3.45 -15.94 -2.70
N SER A 225 -3.16 -14.98 -1.81
CA SER A 225 -3.01 -13.58 -2.18
C SER A 225 -1.71 -13.04 -1.62
N ALA A 226 -1.17 -12.02 -2.28
CA ALA A 226 0.05 -11.37 -1.85
C ALA A 226 -0.28 -9.95 -1.37
N ALA A 227 0.08 -9.62 -0.13
CA ALA A 227 0.01 -8.24 0.40
C ALA A 227 1.18 -7.37 -0.11
N ASN A 228 1.65 -7.62 -1.33
CA ASN A 228 2.83 -6.97 -1.88
C ASN A 228 2.53 -5.50 -2.25
N SER A 229 3.59 -4.69 -2.31
CA SER A 229 3.49 -3.23 -2.58
C SER A 229 2.90 -2.87 -3.95
N VAL A 230 2.69 -3.86 -4.81
CA VAL A 230 2.14 -3.71 -6.16
C VAL A 230 0.61 -3.85 -6.20
N ASN A 231 -0.03 -4.27 -5.11
CA ASN A 231 -1.49 -4.33 -5.03
C ASN A 231 -2.06 -2.90 -5.03
N PHE A 232 -2.93 -2.59 -5.99
CA PHE A 232 -3.48 -1.24 -6.13
C PHE A 232 -4.33 -0.81 -4.92
N GLY A 233 -4.86 -1.78 -4.17
CA GLY A 233 -5.53 -1.52 -2.90
C GLY A 233 -4.63 -0.83 -1.87
N ARG A 234 -3.30 -0.96 -1.97
CA ARG A 234 -2.37 -0.17 -1.16
C ARG A 234 -2.14 1.22 -1.74
N ILE A 235 -1.95 1.29 -3.06
CA ILE A 235 -1.64 2.55 -3.76
C ILE A 235 -2.78 3.56 -3.63
N ILE A 236 -4.04 3.12 -3.71
CA ILE A 236 -5.20 4.01 -3.63
C ILE A 236 -5.24 4.80 -2.32
N PHE A 237 -4.96 4.17 -1.17
CA PHE A 237 -4.87 4.86 0.12
C PHE A 237 -3.60 5.73 0.22
N GLN A 238 -2.53 5.36 -0.49
CA GLN A 238 -1.30 6.15 -0.53
C GLN A 238 -1.46 7.47 -1.29
N ILE A 239 -2.44 7.58 -2.19
CA ILE A 239 -2.77 8.85 -2.87
C ILE A 239 -3.30 9.88 -1.85
N ILE A 240 -4.10 9.43 -0.88
CA ILE A 240 -4.91 10.28 -0.01
C ILE A 240 -4.06 11.16 0.88
N TYR A 241 -2.97 10.63 1.48
CA TYR A 241 -2.13 11.45 2.35
C TYR A 241 -1.32 12.52 1.60
N HIS A 242 -1.08 12.36 0.29
CA HIS A 242 -0.50 13.44 -0.52
C HIS A 242 -1.49 14.58 -0.71
N ILE A 243 -2.76 14.25 -0.96
CA ILE A 243 -3.85 15.24 -1.03
C ILE A 243 -4.01 15.94 0.32
N HIS A 244 -4.07 15.17 1.42
CA HIS A 244 -4.17 15.72 2.76
C HIS A 244 -3.01 16.66 3.09
N SER A 245 -1.77 16.25 2.82
CA SER A 245 -0.58 17.07 3.12
C SER A 245 -0.56 18.38 2.33
N TYR A 246 -1.06 18.37 1.09
CA TYR A 246 -1.25 19.59 0.31
C TYR A 246 -2.30 20.52 0.95
N LEU A 247 -3.46 19.97 1.33
CA LEU A 247 -4.53 20.73 1.98
C LEU A 247 -4.08 21.28 3.34
N GLU A 248 -3.23 20.55 4.08
CA GLU A 248 -2.62 21.03 5.33
C GLU A 248 -1.73 22.27 5.10
N LEU A 249 -0.92 22.28 4.05
CA LEU A 249 -0.10 23.46 3.70
C LEU A 249 -0.98 24.68 3.43
N VAL A 250 -2.08 24.50 2.69
CA VAL A 250 -3.05 25.57 2.41
C VAL A 250 -3.78 26.00 3.68
N ARG A 251 -4.26 25.06 4.50
CA ARG A 251 -4.99 25.32 5.74
C ARG A 251 -4.16 26.10 6.75
N LYS A 252 -2.85 25.84 6.81
CA LYS A 252 -1.89 26.53 7.66
C LYS A 252 -1.33 27.81 7.02
N GLU A 253 -1.87 28.25 5.89
CA GLU A 253 -1.47 29.47 5.17
C GLU A 253 0.01 29.48 4.72
N ASN A 254 0.64 28.31 4.56
CA ASN A 254 2.02 28.19 4.06
C ASN A 254 2.10 28.38 2.55
N ILE A 255 1.03 28.04 1.83
CA ILE A 255 0.89 28.21 0.37
C ILE A 255 -0.55 28.63 0.04
N GLN A 256 -0.77 29.16 -1.17
CA GLN A 256 -2.12 29.40 -1.68
C GLN A 256 -2.71 28.16 -2.37
N MET A 257 -4.05 28.05 -2.41
CA MET A 257 -4.72 27.04 -3.22
C MET A 257 -4.31 27.17 -4.70
N GLY A 258 -3.95 26.05 -5.33
CA GLY A 258 -3.41 26.00 -6.69
C GLY A 258 -1.90 26.21 -6.79
N GLU A 259 -1.23 26.69 -5.74
CA GLU A 259 0.23 26.81 -5.73
C GLU A 259 0.87 25.42 -5.78
N LYS A 260 1.92 25.26 -6.58
CA LYS A 260 2.53 23.95 -6.81
C LYS A 260 3.60 23.65 -5.77
N ILE A 261 3.61 22.41 -5.30
CA ILE A 261 4.60 21.91 -4.34
C ILE A 261 5.60 20.94 -4.97
N TYR A 262 6.74 20.77 -4.32
CA TYR A 262 7.65 19.66 -4.56
C TYR A 262 7.37 18.56 -3.52
N LEU A 263 7.37 17.31 -3.95
CA LEU A 263 7.24 16.16 -3.06
C LEU A 263 8.54 15.35 -3.08
N VAL A 264 9.17 15.17 -1.93
CA VAL A 264 10.34 14.29 -1.77
C VAL A 264 9.87 12.95 -1.22
N VAL A 265 10.13 11.86 -1.93
CA VAL A 265 9.66 10.52 -1.54
C VAL A 265 10.84 9.56 -1.42
N PRO A 266 11.22 9.16 -0.20
CA PRO A 266 12.12 8.02 0.03
C PRO A 266 11.52 6.75 -0.58
N SER A 267 12.22 6.15 -1.53
CA SER A 267 11.64 5.14 -2.43
C SER A 267 12.47 3.87 -2.51
N GLY A 268 11.78 2.72 -2.36
CA GLY A 268 12.27 1.39 -2.72
C GLY A 268 11.41 0.83 -3.87
N ASN A 269 10.35 0.08 -3.54
CA ASN A 269 9.43 -0.52 -4.53
C ASN A 269 8.49 0.47 -5.25
N PHE A 270 8.77 1.78 -5.20
CA PHE A 270 8.07 2.85 -5.93
C PHE A 270 6.57 3.11 -5.60
N GLY A 271 5.90 2.30 -4.78
CA GLY A 271 4.46 2.45 -4.48
C GLY A 271 4.04 3.84 -3.95
N ASN A 272 4.78 4.39 -2.98
CA ASN A 272 4.50 5.72 -2.42
C ASN A 272 4.66 6.83 -3.49
N ALA A 273 5.74 6.77 -4.28
CA ALA A 273 5.99 7.70 -5.38
C ALA A 273 4.94 7.57 -6.49
N LEU A 274 4.45 6.35 -6.75
CA LEU A 274 3.35 6.10 -7.67
C LEU A 274 2.03 6.69 -7.15
N GLY A 275 1.77 6.64 -5.85
CA GLY A 275 0.65 7.35 -5.22
C GLY A 275 0.72 8.87 -5.42
N ALA A 276 1.91 9.47 -5.21
CA ALA A 276 2.14 10.89 -5.50
C ALA A 276 1.93 11.22 -6.99
N TYR A 277 2.39 10.34 -7.87
CA TYR A 277 2.21 10.48 -9.31
C TYR A 277 0.73 10.44 -9.71
N TYR A 278 -0.05 9.53 -9.13
CA TYR A 278 -1.50 9.48 -9.37
C TYR A 278 -2.22 10.71 -8.81
N ALA A 279 -1.84 11.21 -7.63
CA ALA A 279 -2.37 12.47 -7.11
C ALA A 279 -2.12 13.63 -8.10
N LYS A 280 -0.88 13.74 -8.60
CA LYS A 280 -0.50 14.73 -9.61
C LYS A 280 -1.31 14.59 -10.89
N LYS A 281 -1.48 13.35 -11.39
CA LYS A 281 -2.25 13.08 -12.62
C LYS A 281 -3.74 13.32 -12.45
N ALA A 282 -4.26 13.15 -11.24
CA ALA A 282 -5.65 13.42 -10.89
C ALA A 282 -5.93 14.94 -10.77
N GLY A 283 -4.92 15.79 -10.57
CA GLY A 283 -5.08 17.25 -10.56
C GLY A 283 -4.40 17.97 -9.40
N LEU A 284 -3.80 17.24 -8.45
CA LEU A 284 -3.14 17.85 -7.30
C LEU A 284 -1.96 18.73 -7.77
N PRO A 285 -1.84 20.00 -7.30
CA PRO A 285 -0.77 20.92 -7.71
C PRO A 285 0.65 20.49 -7.29
N ILE A 286 1.24 19.55 -8.03
CA ILE A 286 2.60 19.05 -7.79
C ILE A 286 3.51 19.44 -8.96
N GLU A 287 4.54 20.25 -8.70
CA GLU A 287 5.54 20.65 -9.69
C GLU A 287 6.47 19.46 -10.02
N LYS A 288 7.14 18.88 -9.02
CA LYS A 288 7.99 17.68 -9.20
C LYS A 288 7.87 16.70 -8.04
N ILE A 289 8.06 15.43 -8.36
CA ILE A 289 8.23 14.34 -7.41
C ILE A 289 9.71 13.96 -7.44
N LEU A 290 10.41 14.17 -6.34
CA LEU A 290 11.83 13.91 -6.17
C LEU A 290 11.99 12.55 -5.49
N ILE A 291 12.62 11.62 -6.19
CA ILE A 291 12.85 10.25 -5.70
C ILE A 291 14.17 10.22 -4.94
N SER A 292 14.10 9.86 -3.66
CA SER A 292 15.28 9.67 -2.81
C SER A 292 15.56 8.17 -2.65
N SER A 293 16.76 7.74 -3.05
CA SER A 293 17.24 6.37 -2.95
C SER A 293 18.43 6.29 -1.99
N ASN A 294 18.60 5.17 -1.31
CA ASN A 294 19.82 4.87 -0.54
C ASN A 294 20.91 4.28 -1.47
N ILE A 295 21.89 3.54 -0.94
CA ILE A 295 22.92 2.87 -1.75
C ILE A 295 22.33 1.94 -2.83
N ASN A 296 21.14 1.39 -2.60
CA ASN A 296 20.33 0.74 -3.62
C ASN A 296 19.60 1.80 -4.47
N ASN A 297 20.33 2.39 -5.41
CA ASN A 297 19.92 3.54 -6.21
C ASN A 297 19.49 3.20 -7.65
N ILE A 298 18.93 2.01 -7.91
CA ILE A 298 18.49 1.60 -9.26
C ILE A 298 17.49 2.59 -9.88
N LEU A 299 16.61 3.17 -9.07
CA LEU A 299 15.65 4.19 -9.50
C LEU A 299 16.35 5.48 -9.91
N THR A 300 17.43 5.86 -9.22
CA THR A 300 18.21 7.05 -9.55
C THR A 300 18.87 6.88 -10.92
N ASP A 301 19.51 5.74 -11.19
CA ASP A 301 20.13 5.46 -12.49
C ASP A 301 19.09 5.42 -13.62
N TRP A 302 17.94 4.82 -13.37
CA TRP A 302 16.86 4.78 -14.35
C TRP A 302 16.32 6.17 -14.68
N ILE A 303 16.06 7.01 -13.67
CA ILE A 303 15.49 8.35 -13.87
C ILE A 303 16.52 9.30 -14.51
N THR A 304 17.79 9.19 -14.13
CA THR A 304 18.85 10.11 -14.61
C THR A 304 19.40 9.70 -15.97
N ASN A 305 19.57 8.40 -16.21
CA ASN A 305 20.31 7.88 -17.36
C ASN A 305 19.47 6.98 -18.28
N GLY A 306 18.25 6.61 -17.86
CA GLY A 306 17.40 5.66 -18.59
C GLY A 306 17.80 4.19 -18.41
N ALA A 307 18.77 3.88 -17.55
CA ALA A 307 19.31 2.54 -17.38
C ALA A 307 18.67 1.81 -16.18
N TYR A 308 18.09 0.63 -16.42
CA TYR A 308 17.63 -0.28 -15.37
C TYR A 308 18.42 -1.59 -15.48
N ASP A 309 19.58 -1.66 -14.83
CA ASP A 309 20.49 -2.81 -14.85
C ASP A 309 20.80 -3.29 -13.43
N LEU A 310 20.48 -4.56 -13.17
CA LEU A 310 20.74 -5.24 -11.90
C LEU A 310 21.99 -6.12 -11.95
N THR A 311 22.56 -6.38 -13.13
CA THR A 311 23.61 -7.40 -13.34
C THR A 311 24.94 -7.06 -12.68
N THR A 312 25.22 -5.78 -12.49
CA THR A 312 26.47 -5.27 -11.88
C THR A 312 26.31 -4.85 -10.43
N ARG A 313 25.10 -4.96 -9.88
CA ARG A 313 24.78 -4.50 -8.51
C ARG A 313 25.00 -5.62 -7.51
N THR A 314 25.74 -5.30 -6.45
CA THR A 314 25.89 -6.12 -5.24
C THR A 314 25.40 -5.28 -4.06
N LEU A 315 24.51 -5.84 -3.25
CA LEU A 315 23.94 -5.23 -2.05
C LEU A 315 24.64 -5.77 -0.80
#